data_AF-A0A6B0SUP4-F1
#
_entry.id   AF-A0A6B0SUP4-F1
#
_cell.length_a   1.000
_cell.length_b   1.000
_cell.length_c   1.000
_cell.angle_alpha   90.00
_cell.angle_beta   90.00
_cell.angle_gamma   90.00
#
_symmetry.space_group_name_H-M   'P 1'
#
loop_
_entity.id
_entity.type
_entity.pdbx_description
1 polymer ?
#
loop_
_entity_poly.entity_id
_entity_poly.type
_entity_poly.pdbx_seq_one_letter_code
_entity_poly.pdbx_strand_id
1 'polypeptide(L)'
;MPDPGGDPDAEAVESGGSRRRADADAEDNGGSDTQQNTATSSPSGSSDGLETVLVVEDEEPLADLYRDWLAETYDVRVANTGRDALDQLEEAVDVVLLDRRLPGISGHEVLNQARASDEDYQVAMVTAVEPDVDVLEMGFDDYVSKPIERDELRSLVASLAARNQYSGYVQRYFRLLSKRAALEREFDGDLADCPDYQALLEEITTVEADLGALVEEFTTRDFDAQFYWFSDGNAAVGD
;
A
#
# COMPACT_ATOMS: atom_id res chain seq x y z
N MET A 1 -24.89 -27.07 -55.60
CA MET A 1 -23.99 -26.86 -56.77
C MET A 1 -24.09 -25.39 -57.16
N PRO A 2 -22.97 -24.72 -57.48
CA PRO A 2 -22.83 -23.27 -57.36
C PRO A 2 -23.04 -22.51 -58.68
N ASP A 3 -23.30 -21.20 -58.63
CA ASP A 3 -22.31 -20.16 -58.95
C ASP A 3 -22.81 -18.75 -58.53
N PRO A 4 -21.94 -17.78 -58.18
CA PRO A 4 -22.32 -16.40 -57.87
C PRO A 4 -22.03 -15.44 -59.05
N GLY A 5 -22.78 -14.34 -59.16
CA GLY A 5 -22.39 -13.28 -60.10
C GLY A 5 -23.34 -12.08 -60.16
N GLY A 6 -22.75 -10.90 -60.35
CA GLY A 6 -23.43 -9.70 -60.83
C GLY A 6 -23.71 -8.64 -59.77
N ASP A 7 -23.10 -7.46 -59.97
CA ASP A 7 -23.42 -6.19 -59.31
C ASP A 7 -24.87 -5.73 -59.55
N PRO A 8 -25.26 -4.60 -58.94
CA PRO A 8 -25.60 -3.50 -59.84
C PRO A 8 -24.96 -2.15 -59.48
N ASP A 9 -24.59 -1.43 -60.54
CA ASP A 9 -24.33 0.00 -60.57
C ASP A 9 -25.47 0.87 -60.00
N ALA A 10 -25.17 2.11 -59.61
CA ALA A 10 -25.63 3.30 -60.37
C ALA A 10 -25.25 4.66 -59.71
N GLU A 11 -24.52 5.49 -60.49
CA GLU A 11 -24.67 6.96 -60.69
C GLU A 11 -24.60 7.94 -59.47
N ALA A 12 -24.16 9.21 -59.57
CA ALA A 12 -23.76 10.11 -60.67
C ALA A 12 -22.60 11.05 -60.24
N VAL A 13 -21.62 11.41 -61.10
CA VAL A 13 -21.49 12.70 -61.86
C VAL A 13 -21.78 13.97 -61.02
N GLU A 14 -20.88 14.94 -60.73
CA GLU A 14 -20.10 15.95 -61.53
C GLU A 14 -19.07 16.67 -60.59
N SER A 15 -18.17 17.60 -60.95
CA SER A 15 -17.35 17.89 -62.16
C SER A 15 -16.28 18.98 -61.84
N GLY A 16 -15.20 19.09 -62.65
CA GLY A 16 -14.17 20.18 -62.58
C GLY A 16 -13.21 20.17 -61.36
N GLY A 17 -11.89 20.37 -61.44
CA GLY A 17 -11.05 21.09 -62.42
C GLY A 17 -10.69 22.49 -61.87
N SER A 18 -9.43 22.97 -61.81
CA SER A 18 -8.18 22.49 -62.44
C SER A 18 -6.91 23.20 -61.90
N ARG A 19 -5.88 22.42 -61.52
CA ARG A 19 -4.41 22.61 -61.74
C ARG A 19 -3.64 23.81 -61.12
N ARG A 20 -2.52 23.49 -60.44
CA ARG A 20 -1.06 23.80 -60.72
C ARG A 20 -0.28 23.73 -59.39
N ARG A 21 0.65 22.80 -59.12
CA ARG A 21 2.01 22.52 -59.68
C ARG A 21 3.08 23.62 -59.47
N ALA A 22 3.89 23.42 -58.42
CA ALA A 22 5.37 23.47 -58.35
C ALA A 22 5.72 22.68 -57.05
N ASP A 23 6.53 21.63 -56.98
CA ASP A 23 7.94 21.45 -57.41
C ASP A 23 8.91 22.42 -56.70
N ALA A 24 9.44 21.99 -55.53
CA ALA A 24 10.78 22.32 -55.04
C ALA A 24 11.16 21.46 -53.81
N ASP A 25 12.20 20.65 -53.98
CA ASP A 25 13.26 20.27 -53.04
C ASP A 25 12.94 19.66 -51.66
N ALA A 26 13.47 18.45 -51.48
CA ALA A 26 13.62 17.78 -50.19
C ALA A 26 15.01 18.08 -49.63
N GLU A 27 15.09 18.46 -48.35
CA GLU A 27 16.31 18.37 -47.56
C GLU A 27 16.08 17.46 -46.35
N ASP A 28 16.96 16.48 -46.23
CA ASP A 28 17.07 15.51 -45.15
C ASP A 28 17.87 16.12 -44.00
N ASN A 29 17.31 16.09 -42.78
CA ASN A 29 18.13 15.91 -41.60
C ASN A 29 17.32 15.38 -40.40
N GLY A 30 17.85 14.36 -39.74
CA GLY A 30 17.23 13.77 -38.56
C GLY A 30 17.37 14.64 -37.31
N GLY A 31 16.40 14.51 -36.40
CA GLY A 31 16.37 15.19 -35.11
C GLY A 31 15.33 14.53 -34.19
N SER A 32 15.75 13.47 -33.51
CA SER A 32 14.89 12.71 -32.60
C SER A 32 14.73 13.41 -31.25
N ASP A 33 13.80 14.37 -31.16
CA ASP A 33 13.40 14.95 -29.89
C ASP A 33 12.36 14.06 -29.19
N THR A 34 12.88 13.03 -28.52
CA THR A 34 12.17 12.34 -27.44
C THR A 34 11.86 13.34 -26.34
N GLN A 35 10.66 13.93 -26.36
CA GLN A 35 10.15 14.73 -25.25
C GLN A 35 9.91 13.79 -24.06
N GLN A 36 10.96 13.62 -23.26
CA GLN A 36 10.92 12.85 -22.02
C GLN A 36 9.91 13.52 -21.11
N ASN A 37 8.78 12.84 -20.91
CA ASN A 37 7.76 13.23 -19.96
C ASN A 37 8.34 12.99 -18.56
N THR A 38 9.10 13.95 -18.03
CA THR A 38 9.66 13.90 -16.67
C THR A 38 8.53 14.07 -15.67
N ALA A 39 7.79 12.99 -15.45
CA ALA A 39 6.94 12.84 -14.29
C ALA A 39 7.85 12.86 -13.05
N THR A 40 8.01 14.04 -12.46
CA THR A 40 8.54 14.19 -11.10
C THR A 40 7.53 13.59 -10.15
N SER A 41 7.52 12.25 -10.03
CA SER A 41 6.87 11.54 -8.95
C SER A 41 7.71 11.75 -7.69
N SER A 42 7.55 12.92 -7.08
CA SER A 42 7.97 13.15 -5.70
C SER A 42 7.34 12.06 -4.82
N PRO A 43 8.11 11.22 -4.12
CA PRO A 43 7.55 10.43 -3.06
C PRO A 43 7.24 11.39 -1.91
N SER A 44 5.97 11.74 -1.74
CA SER A 44 5.48 12.58 -0.64
C SER A 44 5.70 11.85 0.68
N GLY A 45 6.90 12.00 1.24
CA GLY A 45 7.28 11.48 2.56
C GLY A 45 6.69 12.31 3.70
N SER A 46 5.36 12.42 3.69
CA SER A 46 4.46 12.91 4.75
C SER A 46 3.04 12.81 4.18
N SER A 47 2.32 11.72 4.50
CA SER A 47 0.86 11.68 4.35
C SER A 47 0.28 12.66 5.36
N ASP A 48 -0.10 13.86 4.89
CA ASP A 48 -0.75 14.91 5.69
C ASP A 48 -2.26 14.58 5.88
N GLY A 49 -2.54 13.29 6.10
CA GLY A 49 -3.84 12.64 6.16
C GLY A 49 -3.71 11.36 6.98
N LEU A 50 -4.77 11.01 7.70
CA LEU A 50 -4.77 9.88 8.63
C LEU A 50 -4.54 8.56 7.89
N GLU A 51 -3.83 7.64 8.53
CA GLU A 51 -3.64 6.28 8.01
C GLU A 51 -5.00 5.59 7.86
N THR A 52 -5.15 4.84 6.77
CA THR A 52 -6.42 4.21 6.42
C THR A 52 -6.53 2.82 7.05
N VAL A 53 -7.59 2.61 7.82
CA VAL A 53 -7.94 1.32 8.42
C VAL A 53 -9.21 0.78 7.75
N LEU A 54 -9.12 -0.37 7.10
CA LEU A 54 -10.27 -1.08 6.56
C LEU A 54 -10.78 -2.13 7.56
N VAL A 55 -11.99 -1.92 8.10
CA VAL A 55 -12.69 -2.90 8.94
C VAL A 55 -13.55 -3.80 8.07
N VAL A 56 -13.31 -5.10 8.09
CA VAL A 56 -14.04 -6.12 7.33
C VAL A 56 -14.80 -7.05 8.28
N GLU A 57 -16.09 -6.80 8.42
CA GLU A 57 -16.95 -7.31 9.49
C GLU A 57 -18.40 -7.34 9.01
N ASP A 58 -19.10 -8.49 9.05
CA ASP A 58 -20.49 -8.58 8.57
C ASP A 58 -21.53 -8.20 9.65
N GLU A 59 -21.15 -8.21 10.93
CA GLU A 59 -21.97 -7.65 12.01
C GLU A 59 -21.88 -6.11 12.03
N GLU A 60 -22.72 -5.41 11.24
CA GLU A 60 -22.77 -3.93 11.16
C GLU A 60 -22.61 -3.20 12.53
N PRO A 61 -23.27 -3.60 13.64
CA PRO A 61 -23.11 -2.92 14.93
C PRO A 61 -21.71 -3.07 15.55
N LEU A 62 -20.98 -4.14 15.22
CA LEU A 62 -19.60 -4.37 15.66
C LEU A 62 -18.61 -3.62 14.77
N ALA A 63 -18.88 -3.58 13.45
CA ALA A 63 -18.12 -2.78 12.49
C ALA A 63 -18.19 -1.29 12.83
N ASP A 64 -19.38 -0.79 13.12
CA ASP A 64 -19.63 0.58 13.60
C ASP A 64 -18.89 0.86 14.92
N LEU A 65 -18.88 -0.09 15.86
CA LEU A 65 -18.19 0.05 17.14
C LEU A 65 -16.67 0.17 16.98
N TYR A 66 -16.07 -0.67 16.13
CA TYR A 66 -14.64 -0.60 15.81
C TYR A 66 -14.28 0.71 15.09
N ARG A 67 -15.13 1.16 14.16
CA ARG A 67 -14.97 2.47 13.52
C ARG A 67 -14.98 3.60 14.55
N ASP A 68 -15.98 3.64 15.42
CA ASP A 68 -16.12 4.68 16.45
C ASP A 68 -14.95 4.68 17.46
N TRP A 69 -14.32 3.53 17.71
CA TRP A 69 -13.13 3.43 18.56
C TRP A 69 -11.84 3.97 17.92
N LEU A 70 -11.76 3.94 16.59
CA LEU A 70 -10.55 4.24 15.80
C LEU A 70 -10.60 5.60 15.08
N ALA A 71 -11.79 6.14 14.77
CA ALA A 71 -11.99 7.38 14.01
C ALA A 71 -11.48 8.67 14.68
N GLU A 72 -11.02 8.60 15.94
CA GLU A 72 -10.27 9.70 16.59
C GLU A 72 -8.83 9.84 16.03
N THR A 73 -8.31 8.83 15.35
CA THR A 73 -6.88 8.71 14.98
C THR A 73 -6.67 8.28 13.52
N TYR A 74 -7.62 7.55 12.92
CA TYR A 74 -7.48 6.91 11.61
C TYR A 74 -8.60 7.30 10.63
N ASP A 75 -8.34 7.21 9.31
CA ASP A 75 -9.40 7.19 8.29
C ASP A 75 -9.99 5.78 8.25
N VAL A 76 -11.17 5.57 8.82
CA VAL A 76 -11.71 4.22 9.00
C VAL A 76 -12.82 3.92 7.98
N ARG A 77 -12.52 3.00 7.07
CA ARG A 77 -13.44 2.46 6.06
C ARG A 77 -14.03 1.13 6.53
N VAL A 78 -15.21 0.77 6.03
CA VAL A 78 -15.94 -0.43 6.46
C VAL A 78 -16.41 -1.23 5.25
N ALA A 79 -16.21 -2.54 5.30
CA ALA A 79 -16.71 -3.51 4.34
C ALA A 79 -17.51 -4.60 5.07
N ASN A 80 -18.81 -4.71 4.74
CA ASN A 80 -19.70 -5.70 5.38
C ASN A 80 -19.69 -7.07 4.67
N THR A 81 -18.96 -7.19 3.56
CA THR A 81 -18.76 -8.46 2.86
C THR A 81 -17.33 -8.58 2.35
N GLY A 82 -16.87 -9.83 2.14
CA GLY A 82 -15.55 -10.08 1.54
C GLY A 82 -15.42 -9.54 0.11
N ARG A 83 -16.52 -9.25 -0.59
CA ARG A 83 -16.47 -8.60 -1.91
C ARG A 83 -16.23 -7.10 -1.78
N ASP A 84 -16.99 -6.42 -0.92
CA ASP A 84 -16.81 -4.98 -0.67
C ASP A 84 -15.43 -4.67 -0.08
N ALA A 85 -14.82 -5.64 0.61
CA ALA A 85 -13.45 -5.57 1.09
C ALA A 85 -12.45 -5.60 -0.07
N LEU A 86 -12.57 -6.56 -1.00
CA LEU A 86 -11.69 -6.66 -2.16
C LEU A 86 -11.81 -5.43 -3.07
N ASP A 87 -13.02 -4.92 -3.29
CA ASP A 87 -13.25 -3.70 -4.06
C ASP A 87 -12.62 -2.45 -3.37
N GLN A 88 -12.54 -2.42 -2.03
CA GLN A 88 -11.87 -1.35 -1.25
C GLN A 88 -10.35 -1.53 -1.09
N LEU A 89 -9.81 -2.74 -1.26
CA LEU A 89 -8.36 -3.00 -1.26
C LEU A 89 -7.68 -2.54 -2.56
N GLU A 90 -8.43 -2.14 -3.59
CA GLU A 90 -7.90 -1.40 -4.74
C GLU A 90 -7.65 0.09 -4.42
N GLU A 91 -8.11 0.58 -3.27
CA GLU A 91 -7.81 1.91 -2.76
C GLU A 91 -6.62 1.87 -1.77
N ALA A 92 -5.97 3.01 -1.54
CA ALA A 92 -4.91 3.08 -0.54
C ALA A 92 -5.47 2.76 0.87
N VAL A 93 -4.94 1.70 1.47
CA VAL A 93 -5.20 1.18 2.82
C VAL A 93 -3.86 0.92 3.50
N ASP A 94 -3.75 1.14 4.81
CA ASP A 94 -2.54 0.89 5.59
C ASP A 94 -2.67 -0.33 6.52
N VAL A 95 -3.87 -0.52 7.09
CA VAL A 95 -4.20 -1.63 7.99
C VAL A 95 -5.56 -2.22 7.64
N VAL A 96 -5.67 -3.54 7.64
CA VAL A 96 -6.91 -4.30 7.44
C VAL A 96 -7.23 -5.08 8.70
N LEU A 97 -8.45 -4.96 9.21
CA LEU A 97 -8.99 -5.75 10.32
C LEU A 97 -10.04 -6.71 9.74
N LEU A 98 -9.78 -8.01 9.77
CA LEU A 98 -10.50 -8.99 8.94
C LEU A 98 -11.07 -10.15 9.76
N ASP A 99 -12.40 -10.33 9.78
CA ASP A 99 -12.98 -11.60 10.28
C ASP A 99 -12.77 -12.74 9.27
N ARG A 100 -12.44 -13.94 9.76
CA ARG A 100 -12.43 -15.19 8.99
C ARG A 100 -13.83 -15.56 8.49
N ARG A 101 -14.89 -15.29 9.27
CA ARG A 101 -16.28 -15.64 8.99
C ARG A 101 -17.00 -14.47 8.34
N LEU A 102 -16.92 -14.40 7.01
CA LEU A 102 -17.72 -13.46 6.21
C LEU A 102 -18.74 -14.23 5.35
N PRO A 103 -19.90 -13.64 5.04
CA PRO A 103 -20.89 -14.24 4.16
C PRO A 103 -20.41 -14.20 2.70
N GLY A 104 -20.53 -15.34 2.01
CA GLY A 104 -20.12 -15.47 0.62
C GLY A 104 -18.63 -15.78 0.49
N ILE A 105 -17.80 -14.74 0.27
CA ILE A 105 -16.34 -14.86 0.19
C ILE A 105 -15.80 -14.90 1.62
N SER A 106 -15.06 -15.96 1.96
CA SER A 106 -14.49 -16.12 3.31
C SER A 106 -13.32 -15.15 3.57
N GLY A 107 -13.05 -14.80 4.83
CA GLY A 107 -11.90 -13.95 5.16
C GLY A 107 -10.55 -14.56 4.76
N HIS A 108 -10.44 -15.89 4.72
CA HIS A 108 -9.28 -16.58 4.12
C HIS A 108 -9.09 -16.27 2.64
N GLU A 109 -10.18 -16.23 1.88
CA GLU A 109 -10.15 -15.97 0.44
C GLU A 109 -9.88 -14.48 0.14
N VAL A 110 -10.36 -13.59 1.02
CA VAL A 110 -9.96 -12.16 1.02
C VAL A 110 -8.47 -12.03 1.30
N LEU A 111 -7.95 -12.63 2.38
CA LEU A 111 -6.52 -12.59 2.73
C LEU A 111 -5.63 -13.14 1.61
N ASN A 112 -6.01 -14.24 0.97
CA ASN A 112 -5.24 -14.83 -0.12
C ASN A 112 -5.20 -13.95 -1.38
N GLN A 113 -6.29 -13.23 -1.69
CA GLN A 113 -6.31 -12.26 -2.80
C GLN A 113 -5.55 -10.98 -2.43
N ALA A 114 -5.69 -10.51 -1.20
CA ALA A 114 -4.93 -9.39 -0.65
C ALA A 114 -3.41 -9.63 -0.80
N ARG A 115 -2.92 -10.80 -0.39
CA ARG A 115 -1.49 -11.19 -0.54
C ARG A 115 -1.07 -11.59 -1.96
N ALA A 116 -1.98 -11.55 -2.93
CA ALA A 116 -1.64 -11.64 -4.34
C ALA A 116 -1.37 -10.26 -4.98
N SER A 117 -1.63 -9.16 -4.25
CA SER A 117 -1.20 -7.81 -4.61
C SER A 117 0.16 -7.48 -3.99
N ASP A 118 0.98 -6.70 -4.70
CA ASP A 118 2.28 -6.17 -4.22
C ASP A 118 2.09 -4.92 -3.33
N GLU A 119 1.01 -4.87 -2.54
CA GLU A 119 0.67 -3.76 -1.63
C GLU A 119 1.22 -4.01 -0.21
N ASP A 120 1.74 -2.96 0.45
CA ASP A 120 2.49 -3.06 1.72
C ASP A 120 1.60 -3.07 3.00
N TYR A 121 0.26 -3.04 2.88
CA TYR A 121 -0.63 -2.95 4.04
C TYR A 121 -0.55 -4.14 4.99
N GLN A 122 -0.79 -3.87 6.27
CA GLN A 122 -0.81 -4.90 7.31
C GLN A 122 -2.21 -5.50 7.47
N VAL A 123 -2.32 -6.80 7.77
CA VAL A 123 -3.60 -7.50 7.96
C VAL A 123 -3.63 -8.18 9.33
N ALA A 124 -4.57 -7.77 10.18
CA ALA A 124 -4.91 -8.45 11.41
C ALA A 124 -6.17 -9.30 11.24
N MET A 125 -6.11 -10.57 11.63
CA MET A 125 -7.31 -11.39 11.74
C MET A 125 -8.02 -11.05 13.06
N VAL A 126 -9.26 -10.56 13.02
CA VAL A 126 -10.04 -10.22 14.21
C VAL A 126 -11.34 -11.02 14.19
N THR A 127 -11.41 -12.12 14.95
CA THR A 127 -12.43 -13.15 14.72
C THR A 127 -12.81 -13.95 15.96
N ALA A 128 -14.02 -14.51 16.00
CA ALA A 128 -14.45 -15.47 17.03
C ALA A 128 -14.02 -16.93 16.74
N VAL A 129 -13.19 -17.15 15.72
CA VAL A 129 -12.60 -18.47 15.41
C VAL A 129 -11.28 -18.62 16.15
N GLU A 130 -11.12 -19.70 16.91
CA GLU A 130 -9.82 -20.05 17.51
C GLU A 130 -8.80 -20.43 16.41
N PRO A 131 -7.52 -20.06 16.55
CA PRO A 131 -6.49 -20.46 15.59
C PRO A 131 -6.26 -21.98 15.65
N ASP A 132 -6.19 -22.63 14.49
CA ASP A 132 -5.77 -24.03 14.32
C ASP A 132 -4.45 -24.05 13.52
N VAL A 133 -3.88 -25.23 13.25
CA VAL A 133 -2.62 -25.40 12.51
C VAL A 133 -2.63 -24.73 11.12
N ASP A 134 -3.81 -24.45 10.57
CA ASP A 134 -3.99 -23.76 9.28
C ASP A 134 -3.43 -22.33 9.26
N VAL A 135 -3.30 -21.67 10.42
CA VAL A 135 -2.70 -20.32 10.51
C VAL A 135 -1.24 -20.26 10.04
N LEU A 136 -0.52 -21.39 10.03
CA LEU A 136 0.87 -21.47 9.58
C LEU A 136 1.03 -21.23 8.06
N GLU A 137 -0.05 -21.40 7.29
CA GLU A 137 -0.07 -21.17 5.83
C GLU A 137 -0.76 -19.84 5.46
N MET A 138 -1.26 -19.09 6.44
CA MET A 138 -1.96 -17.82 6.25
C MET A 138 -1.00 -16.62 6.33
N GLY A 139 -1.11 -15.67 5.39
CA GLY A 139 -0.24 -14.49 5.34
C GLY A 139 -0.70 -13.27 6.15
N PHE A 140 -1.20 -13.43 7.38
CA PHE A 140 -1.55 -12.29 8.25
C PHE A 140 -0.35 -11.81 9.09
N ASP A 141 -0.45 -10.58 9.64
CA ASP A 141 0.61 -9.95 10.46
C ASP A 141 0.30 -9.95 11.97
N ASP A 142 -0.97 -10.09 12.38
CA ASP A 142 -1.40 -10.36 13.75
C ASP A 142 -2.74 -11.14 13.76
N TYR A 143 -3.07 -11.80 14.88
CA TYR A 143 -4.30 -12.58 15.06
C TYR A 143 -4.88 -12.34 16.46
N VAL A 144 -6.08 -11.78 16.53
CA VAL A 144 -6.79 -11.51 17.79
C VAL A 144 -8.15 -12.18 17.82
N SER A 145 -8.41 -12.92 18.90
CA SER A 145 -9.69 -13.57 19.17
C SER A 145 -10.70 -12.62 19.80
N LYS A 146 -11.91 -12.53 19.24
CA LYS A 146 -13.04 -11.79 19.84
C LYS A 146 -13.48 -12.46 21.16
N PRO A 147 -13.95 -11.71 22.18
CA PRO A 147 -14.14 -10.25 22.19
C PRO A 147 -12.84 -9.48 22.42
N ILE A 148 -12.67 -8.38 21.67
CA ILE A 148 -11.53 -7.46 21.79
C ILE A 148 -11.99 -6.16 22.49
N GLU A 149 -11.17 -5.61 23.38
CA GLU A 149 -11.47 -4.36 24.08
C GLU A 149 -10.98 -3.12 23.29
N ARG A 150 -11.50 -1.92 23.63
CA ARG A 150 -11.15 -0.67 22.92
C ARG A 150 -9.65 -0.42 22.87
N ASP A 151 -9.00 -0.49 24.02
CA ASP A 151 -7.58 -0.16 24.14
C ASP A 151 -6.68 -1.23 23.49
N GLU A 152 -7.13 -2.49 23.50
CA GLU A 152 -6.48 -3.59 22.77
C GLU A 152 -6.57 -3.41 21.25
N LEU A 153 -7.75 -3.03 20.71
CA LEU A 153 -7.94 -2.74 19.29
C LEU A 153 -7.11 -1.53 18.85
N ARG A 154 -7.10 -0.45 19.63
CA ARG A 154 -6.25 0.73 19.34
C ARG A 154 -4.77 0.36 19.33
N SER A 155 -4.32 -0.44 20.29
CA SER A 155 -2.92 -0.88 20.38
C SER A 155 -2.53 -1.84 19.25
N LEU A 156 -3.47 -2.67 18.78
CA LEU A 156 -3.30 -3.52 17.61
C LEU A 156 -3.08 -2.67 16.35
N VAL A 157 -4.01 -1.75 16.07
CA VAL A 157 -3.93 -0.89 14.88
C VAL A 157 -2.68 -0.01 14.90
N ALA A 158 -2.34 0.61 16.04
CA ALA A 158 -1.13 1.42 16.17
C ALA A 158 0.15 0.63 15.85
N SER A 159 0.28 -0.58 16.41
CA SER A 159 1.43 -1.45 16.15
C SER A 159 1.53 -1.84 14.67
N LEU A 160 0.42 -2.18 14.01
CA LEU A 160 0.40 -2.50 12.59
C LEU A 160 0.68 -1.28 11.69
N ALA A 161 0.04 -0.14 11.96
CA ALA A 161 0.23 1.08 11.18
C ALA A 161 1.70 1.54 11.23
N ALA A 162 2.32 1.51 12.40
CA ALA A 162 3.75 1.75 12.56
C ALA A 162 4.61 0.75 11.75
N ARG A 163 4.24 -0.54 11.64
CA ARG A 163 5.02 -1.55 10.88
C ARG A 163 5.07 -1.22 9.40
N ASN A 164 3.95 -0.76 8.84
CA ASN A 164 3.88 -0.24 7.47
C ASN A 164 4.80 0.98 7.30
N GLN A 165 4.64 1.99 8.16
CA GLN A 165 5.47 3.20 8.14
C GLN A 165 6.98 2.89 8.18
N TYR A 166 7.40 1.97 9.07
CA TYR A 166 8.81 1.60 9.25
C TYR A 166 9.46 1.11 7.95
N SER A 167 8.76 0.32 7.13
CA SER A 167 9.24 -0.07 5.79
C SER A 167 9.56 1.16 4.93
N GLY A 168 8.62 2.11 4.85
CA GLY A 168 8.78 3.36 4.11
C GLY A 168 9.94 4.23 4.61
N TYR A 169 10.10 4.36 5.94
CA TYR A 169 11.23 5.09 6.54
C TYR A 169 12.58 4.43 6.27
N VAL A 170 12.69 3.10 6.38
CA VAL A 170 13.92 2.35 6.04
C VAL A 170 14.29 2.55 4.56
N GLN A 171 13.33 2.43 3.65
CA GLN A 171 13.56 2.66 2.22
C GLN A 171 14.01 4.10 1.93
N ARG A 172 13.36 5.09 2.57
CA ARG A 172 13.75 6.51 2.48
C ARG A 172 15.17 6.72 3.00
N TYR A 173 15.51 6.17 4.16
CA TYR A 173 16.83 6.28 4.78
C TYR A 173 17.95 5.77 3.86
N PHE A 174 17.84 4.55 3.33
CA PHE A 174 18.84 4.00 2.40
C PHE A 174 18.96 4.81 1.10
N ARG A 175 17.86 5.37 0.60
CA ARG A 175 17.87 6.30 -0.55
C ARG A 175 18.65 7.58 -0.24
N LEU A 176 18.49 8.15 0.96
CA LEU A 176 19.23 9.36 1.38
C LEU A 176 20.72 9.07 1.61
N LEU A 177 21.06 7.97 2.28
CA LEU A 177 22.45 7.52 2.42
C LEU A 177 23.13 7.29 1.06
N SER A 178 22.41 6.73 0.08
CA SER A 178 22.93 6.53 -1.27
C SER A 178 23.24 7.86 -1.97
N LYS A 179 22.38 8.88 -1.80
CA LYS A 179 22.66 10.25 -2.28
C LYS A 179 23.91 10.84 -1.60
N ARG A 180 24.00 10.72 -0.27
CA ARG A 180 25.15 11.24 0.50
C ARG A 180 26.45 10.62 0.01
N ALA A 181 26.51 9.30 -0.08
CA ALA A 181 27.69 8.55 -0.53
C ALA A 181 28.04 8.75 -2.02
N ALA A 182 27.13 9.28 -2.85
CA ALA A 182 27.43 9.71 -4.21
C ALA A 182 28.08 11.10 -4.21
N LEU A 183 27.49 12.08 -3.51
CA LEU A 183 28.05 13.42 -3.37
C LEU A 183 29.44 13.41 -2.73
N GLU A 184 29.63 12.70 -1.61
CA GLU A 184 30.92 12.55 -0.92
C GLU A 184 32.02 11.91 -1.78
N ARG A 185 31.67 11.21 -2.88
CA ARG A 185 32.63 10.57 -3.79
C ARG A 185 32.97 11.42 -5.01
N GLU A 186 31.98 12.08 -5.58
CA GLU A 186 32.05 12.66 -6.93
C GLU A 186 32.03 14.20 -6.94
N PHE A 187 31.76 14.85 -5.81
CA PHE A 187 31.76 16.31 -5.71
C PHE A 187 33.16 16.84 -5.34
N ASP A 188 33.85 17.45 -6.32
CA ASP A 188 35.19 18.06 -6.14
C ASP A 188 35.19 19.38 -5.32
N GLY A 189 34.02 19.89 -4.92
CA GLY A 189 33.88 21.14 -4.16
C GLY A 189 33.77 20.93 -2.65
N ASP A 190 33.69 22.03 -1.89
CA ASP A 190 33.44 21.94 -0.44
C ASP A 190 31.94 21.71 -0.17
N LEU A 191 31.61 20.51 0.34
CA LEU A 191 30.25 20.14 0.74
C LEU A 191 29.85 20.76 2.08
N ALA A 192 30.79 21.19 2.93
CA ALA A 192 30.48 21.67 4.28
C ALA A 192 29.65 22.97 4.26
N ASP A 193 29.93 23.86 3.32
CA ASP A 193 29.20 25.12 3.13
C ASP A 193 28.03 25.00 2.13
N CYS A 194 27.73 23.80 1.61
CA CYS A 194 26.66 23.57 0.65
C CYS A 194 25.28 23.46 1.34
N PRO A 195 24.32 24.38 1.11
CA PRO A 195 23.03 24.35 1.81
C PRO A 195 22.21 23.09 1.50
N ASP A 196 22.24 22.62 0.25
CA ASP A 196 21.52 21.41 -0.17
C ASP A 196 22.10 20.14 0.47
N TYR A 197 23.42 20.14 0.75
CA TYR A 197 24.06 19.04 1.48
C TYR A 197 23.70 19.06 2.96
N GLN A 198 23.68 20.24 3.59
CA GLN A 198 23.22 20.37 4.98
C GLN A 198 21.76 19.97 5.14
N ALA A 199 20.88 20.37 4.21
CA ALA A 199 19.48 19.94 4.19
C ALA A 199 19.34 18.41 4.03
N LEU A 200 20.20 17.76 3.23
CA LEU A 200 20.26 16.30 3.12
C LEU A 200 20.68 15.63 4.44
N LEU A 201 21.65 16.21 5.17
CA LEU A 201 22.08 15.71 6.48
C LEU A 201 20.97 15.89 7.53
N GLU A 202 20.28 17.03 7.55
CA GLU A 202 19.11 17.27 8.40
C GLU A 202 17.98 16.27 8.10
N GLU A 203 17.66 16.02 6.81
CA GLU A 203 16.65 15.01 6.43
C GLU A 203 17.04 13.59 6.89
N ILE A 204 18.32 13.22 6.77
CA ILE A 204 18.84 11.94 7.29
C ILE A 204 18.64 11.86 8.81
N THR A 205 19.01 12.89 9.56
CA THR A 205 18.88 12.91 11.03
C THR A 205 17.42 12.84 11.49
N THR A 206 16.50 13.51 10.78
CA THR A 206 15.05 13.39 11.05
C THR A 206 14.57 11.97 10.83
N VAL A 207 14.90 11.36 9.68
CA VAL A 207 14.50 9.98 9.37
C VAL A 207 15.10 8.96 10.34
N GLU A 208 16.33 9.17 10.83
CA GLU A 208 16.93 8.35 11.90
C GLU A 208 16.17 8.45 13.23
N ALA A 209 15.67 9.65 13.58
CA ALA A 209 14.88 9.86 14.79
C ALA A 209 13.47 9.25 14.69
N ASP A 210 12.78 9.46 13.56
CA ASP A 210 11.46 8.89 13.29
C ASP A 210 11.51 7.35 13.33
N LEU A 211 12.54 6.76 12.71
CA LEU A 211 12.78 5.31 12.73
C LEU A 211 13.03 4.78 14.15
N GLY A 212 13.74 5.53 14.98
CA GLY A 212 13.96 5.19 16.39
C GLY A 212 12.66 5.17 17.19
N ALA A 213 11.80 6.16 17.01
CA ALA A 213 10.51 6.25 17.69
C ALA A 213 9.56 5.09 17.33
N LEU A 214 9.46 4.75 16.04
CA LEU A 214 8.64 3.62 15.57
C LEU A 214 9.09 2.27 16.18
N VAL A 215 10.40 2.06 16.35
CA VAL A 215 10.93 0.83 16.96
C VAL A 215 10.54 0.72 18.43
N GLU A 216 10.51 1.82 19.19
CA GLU A 216 10.05 1.82 20.58
C GLU A 216 8.56 1.42 20.67
N GLU A 217 7.73 1.87 19.73
CA GLU A 217 6.31 1.51 19.65
C GLU A 217 6.08 0.00 19.43
N PHE A 218 6.80 -0.63 18.49
CA PHE A 218 6.73 -2.10 18.29
C PHE A 218 7.04 -2.89 19.55
N THR A 219 8.11 -2.52 20.25
CA THR A 219 8.57 -3.27 21.42
C THR A 219 7.55 -3.30 22.56
N THR A 220 6.57 -2.40 22.56
CA THR A 220 5.53 -2.37 23.60
C THR A 220 4.49 -3.47 23.41
N ARG A 221 4.05 -3.78 22.17
CA ARG A 221 3.08 -4.86 21.88
C ARG A 221 3.77 -6.21 21.62
N ASP A 222 4.90 -6.21 20.91
CA ASP A 222 5.59 -7.45 20.53
C ASP A 222 6.21 -8.19 21.73
N PHE A 223 6.43 -7.52 22.87
CA PHE A 223 6.85 -8.19 24.12
C PHE A 223 5.69 -8.85 24.89
N ASP A 224 4.46 -8.32 24.85
CA ASP A 224 3.31 -8.95 25.50
C ASP A 224 2.95 -10.28 24.81
N ALA A 225 3.08 -10.35 23.48
CA ALA A 225 2.97 -11.59 22.72
C ALA A 225 3.99 -12.67 23.14
N GLN A 226 5.17 -12.28 23.64
CA GLN A 226 6.15 -13.22 24.23
C GLN A 226 5.80 -13.61 25.68
N PHE A 227 5.05 -12.77 26.41
CA PHE A 227 4.83 -12.96 27.85
C PHE A 227 3.69 -13.92 28.19
N TYR A 228 2.70 -14.11 27.29
CA TYR A 228 1.67 -15.15 27.43
C TYR A 228 2.25 -16.58 27.49
N TRP A 229 3.46 -16.81 26.98
CA TRP A 229 4.14 -18.11 27.14
C TRP A 229 4.68 -18.35 28.57
N PHE A 230 4.87 -17.30 29.37
CA PHE A 230 5.39 -17.40 30.74
C PHE A 230 4.31 -17.46 31.83
N SER A 231 3.08 -17.00 31.57
CA SER A 231 1.99 -17.00 32.56
C SER A 231 1.34 -18.37 32.78
N ASP A 232 1.08 -19.13 31.71
CA ASP A 232 0.34 -20.40 31.79
C ASP A 232 1.24 -21.66 31.92
N GLY A 233 2.56 -21.50 31.85
CA GLY A 233 3.52 -22.61 31.89
C GLY A 233 3.78 -23.26 33.25
N ASN A 234 3.27 -22.71 34.37
CA ASN A 234 3.66 -23.12 35.74
C ASN A 234 2.50 -23.64 36.61
N ALA A 235 1.42 -24.15 36.01
CA ALA A 235 0.22 -24.57 36.75
C ALA A 235 -0.24 -26.04 36.57
N ALA A 236 0.61 -26.96 36.09
CA ALA A 236 0.33 -28.41 36.17
C ALA A 236 1.53 -29.36 35.90
N VAL A 237 2.53 -29.44 36.80
CA VAL A 237 3.29 -30.70 36.99
C VAL A 237 3.50 -30.91 38.49
N GLY A 238 2.63 -31.71 39.11
CA GLY A 238 2.62 -31.91 40.55
C GLY A 238 1.65 -32.97 41.05
N ASP A 239 1.78 -34.20 40.55
CA ASP A 239 1.81 -35.45 41.35
C ASP A 239 2.42 -36.59 40.51
#